data_AF-A0A9N8P0F3-F1
#
_entry.id   AF-A0A9N8P0F3-F1
#
_cell.length_a   1.000
_cell.length_b   1.000
_cell.length_c   1.000
_cell.angle_alpha   90.00
_cell.angle_beta   90.00
_cell.angle_gamma   90.00
#
_symmetry.space_group_name_H-M   'P 1'
#
loop_
_entity.id
_entity.type
_entity.pdbx_description
1 polymer ?
#
loop_
_entity_poly.entity_id
_entity_poly.type
_entity_poly.pdbx_seq_one_letter_code
_entity_poly.pdbx_strand_id
1 'polypeptide(L)' 'MRYPLFHYLGGFLWWILIRFWNTKLENEQSDDKWSRNIFFLIVIGIFTAFITIRFF' A
#
# COMPACT_ATOMS: atom_id res chain seq x y z
N MET A 1 15.84 3.48 5.98
CA MET A 1 14.41 3.36 6.37
C MET A 1 14.23 2.26 7.39
N ARG A 2 13.41 2.47 8.43
CA ARG A 2 13.23 1.51 9.54
C ARG A 2 12.40 0.26 9.15
N TYR A 3 11.60 0.36 8.09
CA TYR A 3 10.67 -0.70 7.64
C TYR A 3 10.55 -0.77 6.11
N PRO A 4 11.57 -1.27 5.39
CA PRO A 4 11.60 -1.28 3.92
C PRO A 4 10.54 -2.21 3.32
N LEU A 5 10.26 -3.35 3.97
CA LEU A 5 9.33 -4.35 3.46
C LEU A 5 7.90 -3.81 3.38
N PHE A 6 7.42 -3.15 4.44
CA PHE A 6 6.09 -2.52 4.47
C PHE A 6 5.99 -1.38 3.45
N HIS A 7 7.03 -0.57 3.32
CA HIS A 7 7.05 0.48 2.30
C HIS A 7 6.88 -0.09 0.88
N TYR A 8 7.65 -1.12 0.53
CA TYR A 8 7.56 -1.75 -0.79
C TYR A 8 6.22 -2.44 -1.02
N LEU A 9 5.68 -3.13 -0.01
CA LEU A 9 4.38 -3.79 -0.10
C LEU A 9 3.25 -2.78 -0.29
N GLY A 10 3.28 -1.67 0.45
CA GLY A 10 2.29 -0.60 0.34
C GLY A 10 2.36 0.13 -1.00
N GLY A 11 3.57 0.39 -1.51
CA GLY A 11 3.78 0.96 -2.84
C GLY A 11 3.33 0.02 -3.95
N PHE A 12 3.58 -1.29 -3.80
CA PHE A 12 3.11 -2.31 -4.73
C PHE A 12 1.58 -2.41 -4.75
N LEU A 13 0.94 -2.44 -3.58
CA LEU A 13 -0.53 -2.46 -3.48
C LEU A 13 -1.15 -1.18 -4.04
N TRP A 14 -0.56 -0.02 -3.76
CA TRP A 14 -1.00 1.26 -4.34
C TRP A 14 -0.89 1.24 -5.87
N TRP A 15 0.24 0.74 -6.38
CA TRP A 15 0.48 0.64 -7.81
C TRP A 15 -0.52 -0.30 -8.48
N ILE A 16 -0.73 -1.51 -7.96
CA ILE A 16 -1.61 -2.49 -8.59
C ILE A 16 -3.10 -2.12 -8.50
N LEU A 17 -3.54 -1.46 -7.43
CA LEU A 17 -4.95 -1.13 -7.21
C LEU A 17 -5.37 0.21 -7.85
N ILE A 18 -4.48 1.20 -7.90
CA ILE A 18 -4.85 2.57 -8.26
C ILE A 18 -4.10 3.08 -9.49
N ARG A 19 -2.81 2.74 -9.62
CA ARG A 19 -1.93 3.30 -10.66
C ARG A 19 -1.45 2.27 -11.68
N PHE A 20 -2.14 1.14 -11.80
CA PHE A 20 -1.68 0.04 -12.64
C PHE A 20 -1.53 0.55 -14.08
N TRP A 21 -0.34 0.35 -14.65
CA TRP A 21 0.09 0.84 -15.98
C TRP A 21 0.20 2.37 -16.16
N ASN A 22 -0.27 3.19 -15.22
CA ASN A 22 -0.18 4.65 -15.31
C ASN A 22 1.16 5.19 -14.81
N THR A 23 1.83 4.48 -13.90
CA THR A 23 3.14 4.86 -13.38
C THR A 23 4.08 3.67 -13.36
N LYS A 24 5.39 3.89 -13.22
CA LYS A 24 6.35 2.81 -12.96
C LYS A 24 6.30 2.43 -11.49
N LEU A 25 6.41 1.13 -11.19
CA LEU A 25 6.40 0.62 -9.81
C LEU A 25 7.50 1.28 -8.95
N GLU A 26 8.69 1.44 -9.51
CA GLU A 26 9.83 2.11 -8.87
C GLU A 26 9.49 3.54 -8.44
N ASN A 27 8.75 4.29 -9.27
CA ASN A 27 8.31 5.64 -8.92
C ASN A 27 7.28 5.65 -7.80
N GLU A 28 6.54 4.56 -7.56
CA GLU A 28 5.59 4.47 -6.44
C GLU A 28 6.21 3.92 -5.17
N GLN A 29 7.37 3.25 -5.28
CA GLN A 29 8.18 2.73 -4.19
C GLN A 29 9.33 3.67 -3.81
N SER A 30 9.33 4.90 -4.31
CA SER A 30 10.32 5.91 -3.99
C SER A 30 10.18 6.42 -2.54
N ASP A 31 11.28 6.92 -1.99
CA ASP A 31 11.38 7.24 -0.57
C ASP A 31 10.47 8.41 -0.14
N ASP A 32 10.18 9.34 -1.06
CA ASP A 32 9.23 10.45 -0.86
C ASP A 32 7.79 9.97 -0.62
N LYS A 33 7.45 8.77 -1.09
CA LYS A 33 6.10 8.20 -0.98
C LYS A 33 5.94 7.25 0.20
N TRP A 34 6.96 7.15 1.05
CA TRP A 34 6.99 6.25 2.19
C TRP A 34 5.78 6.39 3.12
N SER A 35 5.44 7.62 3.50
CA SER A 35 4.30 7.91 4.38
C SER A 35 2.98 7.44 3.75
N ARG A 36 2.78 7.70 2.45
CA ARG A 36 1.58 7.29 1.72
C ARG A 36 1.47 5.78 1.62
N ASN A 37 2.56 5.08 1.31
CA ASN A 37 2.55 3.63 1.15
C ASN A 37 2.22 2.91 2.46
N ILE A 38 2.75 3.39 3.59
CA ILE A 38 2.41 2.85 4.91
C ILE A 38 0.97 3.16 5.29
N PHE A 39 0.53 4.40 5.08
CA PHE A 39 -0.85 4.79 5.35
C PHE A 39 -1.84 3.91 4.54
N PHE A 40 -1.55 3.70 3.26
CA PHE A 40 -2.38 2.86 2.39
C PHE A 40 -2.46 1.41 2.87
N LEU A 41 -1.34 0.84 3.32
CA LEU A 41 -1.32 -0.49 3.94
C LEU A 41 -2.22 -0.58 5.18
N ILE A 42 -2.16 0.42 6.06
CA ILE A 42 -3.00 0.47 7.27
C ILE A 42 -4.48 0.52 6.87
N VAL A 43 -4.84 1.33 5.88
CA VAL A 43 -6.21 1.44 5.37
C VAL A 43 -6.70 0.09 4.82
N ILE A 44 -5.88 -0.61 4.02
CA ILE A 44 -6.22 -1.95 3.51
C ILE A 44 -6.41 -2.93 4.67
N GLY A 45 -5.54 -2.89 5.69
CA GLY A 45 -5.63 -3.75 6.87
C GLY A 45 -6.94 -3.54 7.66
N ILE A 46 -7.32 -2.29 7.87
CA ILE A 46 -8.60 -1.95 8.55
C ILE A 46 -9.79 -2.39 7.69
N PHE A 47 -9.74 -2.15 6.38
CA PHE A 47 -10.82 -2.52 5.46
C PHE A 47 -11.02 -4.04 5.39
N THR A 48 -9.93 -4.80 5.30
CA THR A 48 -9.98 -6.27 5.32
C THR A 48 -10.52 -6.79 6.65
N ALA A 49 -10.04 -6.26 7.79
CA ALA A 49 -10.57 -6.62 9.11
C ALA A 49 -12.08 -6.32 9.24
N PHE A 50 -12.54 -5.16 8.74
CA PHE A 50 -13.94 -4.79 8.73
C PHE A 50 -14.80 -5.76 7.91
N ILE A 51 -14.33 -6.14 6.71
CA ILE A 51 -14.99 -7.14 5.88
C ILE A 51 -15.04 -8.48 6.62
N THR A 52 -13.92 -8.94 7.18
CA THR A 52 -13.88 -10.21 7.91
C THR A 52 -14.88 -10.23 9.05
N ILE A 53 -14.93 -9.20 9.90
CA ILE A 53 -15.87 -9.16 11.05
C ILE A 53 -17.34 -9.14 10.59
N ARG A 54 -17.65 -8.52 9.45
CA ARG A 54 -19.03 -8.34 9.00
C ARG A 54 -19.56 -9.55 8.22
N PHE A 55 -18.69 -10.30 7.56
CA PHE A 55 -19.08 -11.39 6.66
C PHE A 55 -18.71 -12.80 7.16
N PHE A 56 -17.92 -12.92 8.23
CA PHE A 56 -17.62 -14.17 8.96
C PHE A 56 -18.28 -14.14 10.34
#